data_AF-A0A354DKH8-F1
#
_entry.id   AF-A0A354DKH8-F1
#
_cell.length_a   1.000
_cell.length_b   1.000
_cell.length_c   1.000
_cell.angle_alpha   90.00
_cell.angle_beta   90.00
_cell.angle_gamma   90.00
#
_symmetry.space_group_name_H-M   'P 1'
#
loop_
_entity.id
_entity.type
_entity.pdbx_description
1 polymer ?
#
loop_
_entity_poly.entity_id
_entity_poly.type
_entity_poly.pdbx_seq_one_letter_code
_entity_poly.pdbx_strand_id
1 'polypeptide(L)'
;FFTGKGGVGKTSTACATAMTLADQGKRIMLVSTDPASNLQDVFNTPLTNKGVQIKEVPNLVVSNFDPVQAAQEYKESVVGPYRGKLPDVVIKNMEEQLSGSCTVEIAAFNEFSNFI
;
A
#
# COMPACT_ATOMS: atom_id res chain seq x y z
N PHE A 1 3.23 1.25 -14.20
CA PHE A 1 2.35 2.05 -13.33
C PHE A 1 1.06 2.39 -14.06
N PHE A 2 -0.06 2.42 -13.33
CA PHE A 2 -1.35 2.88 -13.83
C PHE A 2 -1.78 4.10 -13.00
N THR A 3 -1.96 5.25 -13.64
CA THR A 3 -2.34 6.51 -12.98
C THR A 3 -3.60 7.11 -13.61
N GLY A 4 -4.34 7.92 -12.86
CA GLY A 4 -5.60 8.53 -13.30
C GLY A 4 -6.62 8.68 -12.17
N LYS A 5 -7.71 9.38 -12.46
CA LYS A 5 -8.79 9.66 -11.49
C LYS A 5 -9.43 8.38 -10.93
N GLY A 6 -10.17 8.50 -9.82
CA GLY A 6 -11.00 7.40 -9.30
C GLY A 6 -11.99 6.91 -10.36
N GLY A 7 -12.17 5.59 -10.47
CA GLY A 7 -13.15 4.98 -11.36
C GLY A 7 -12.76 4.82 -12.84
N VAL A 8 -11.58 5.28 -13.29
CA VAL A 8 -11.14 5.14 -14.71
C VAL A 8 -10.69 3.73 -15.10
N GLY A 9 -10.84 2.73 -14.22
CA GLY A 9 -10.50 1.34 -14.51
C GLY A 9 -9.05 0.92 -14.25
N LYS A 10 -8.25 1.72 -13.51
CA LYS A 10 -6.83 1.43 -13.22
C LYS A 10 -6.61 0.02 -12.68
N THR A 11 -7.35 -0.36 -11.65
CA THR A 11 -7.23 -1.67 -10.99
C THR A 11 -7.57 -2.80 -11.95
N SER A 12 -8.66 -2.66 -12.71
CA SER A 12 -9.09 -3.65 -13.70
C SER A 12 -8.03 -3.87 -14.77
N THR A 13 -7.50 -2.78 -15.35
CA THR A 13 -6.46 -2.86 -16.38
C THR A 13 -5.15 -3.42 -15.83
N ALA A 14 -4.77 -3.05 -14.59
CA ALA A 14 -3.58 -3.58 -13.94
C ALA A 14 -3.68 -5.09 -13.68
N CYS A 15 -4.83 -5.57 -13.19
CA CYS A 15 -5.08 -7.00 -12.96
C CYS A 15 -5.04 -7.79 -14.27
N ALA A 16 -5.78 -7.33 -15.30
CA ALA A 16 -5.81 -7.98 -16.60
C ALA A 16 -4.40 -8.07 -17.23
N THR A 17 -3.62 -6.98 -17.13
CA THR A 17 -2.23 -6.95 -17.61
C THR A 17 -1.36 -7.94 -16.85
N ALA A 18 -1.45 -7.97 -15.51
CA ALA A 18 -0.64 -8.84 -14.67
C ALA A 18 -0.94 -10.32 -14.93
N MET A 19 -2.21 -10.70 -15.04
CA MET A 19 -2.62 -12.06 -15.38
C MET A 19 -2.12 -12.47 -16.77
N THR A 20 -2.33 -11.63 -17.79
CA THR A 20 -1.89 -11.93 -19.16
C THR A 20 -0.39 -12.18 -19.24
N LEU A 21 0.42 -11.38 -18.54
CA LEU A 21 1.86 -11.57 -18.50
C LEU A 21 2.27 -12.82 -17.70
N ALA A 22 1.58 -13.11 -16.60
CA ALA A 22 1.82 -14.31 -15.80
C ALA A 22 1.52 -15.60 -16.57
N ASP A 23 0.45 -15.61 -17.37
CA ASP A 23 0.06 -16.70 -18.27
C ASP A 23 1.08 -16.92 -19.39
N GLN A 24 1.79 -15.86 -19.81
CA GLN A 24 2.91 -15.95 -20.75
C GLN A 24 4.21 -16.47 -20.10
N GLY A 25 4.14 -16.98 -18.87
CA GLY A 25 5.28 -17.53 -18.14
C GLY A 25 6.19 -16.46 -17.51
N LYS A 26 5.78 -15.19 -17.49
CA LYS A 26 6.54 -14.13 -16.79
C LYS A 26 6.24 -14.19 -15.31
N ARG A 27 7.24 -13.96 -14.46
CA ARG A 27 7.03 -13.77 -13.02
C ARG A 27 6.58 -12.33 -12.78
N ILE A 28 5.38 -12.17 -12.23
CA ILE A 28 4.72 -10.88 -12.07
C ILE A 28 4.39 -10.62 -10.61
N MET A 29 4.66 -9.38 -10.19
CA MET A 29 4.19 -8.84 -8.92
C MET A 29 3.23 -7.68 -9.21
N LEU A 30 1.99 -7.82 -8.79
CA LEU A 30 0.98 -6.76 -8.83
C LEU A 30 0.91 -6.11 -7.44
N VAL A 31 1.07 -4.81 -7.39
CA VAL A 31 1.02 -4.03 -6.14
C VAL A 31 -0.05 -2.96 -6.26
N SER A 32 -0.92 -2.87 -5.26
CA SER A 32 -1.79 -1.71 -5.07
C SER A 32 -1.26 -0.84 -3.94
N THR A 33 -1.28 0.46 -4.18
CA THR A 33 -0.99 1.53 -3.20
C THR A 33 -2.22 2.41 -2.97
N ASP A 34 -3.40 1.96 -3.40
CA ASP A 34 -4.64 2.72 -3.27
C ASP A 34 -5.21 2.53 -1.85
N PRO A 35 -5.46 3.61 -1.08
CA PRO A 35 -6.12 3.50 0.23
C PRO A 35 -7.50 2.82 0.16
N ALA A 36 -8.19 2.91 -0.97
CA ALA A 36 -9.48 2.26 -1.20
C ALA A 36 -9.36 0.99 -2.07
N SER A 37 -8.21 0.33 -2.03
CA SER A 37 -7.94 -0.87 -2.81
C SER A 37 -8.97 -1.97 -2.57
N ASN A 38 -9.44 -2.57 -3.66
CA ASN A 38 -10.35 -3.72 -3.67
C ASN A 38 -9.70 -4.98 -4.27
N LEU A 39 -8.37 -5.04 -4.33
CA LEU A 39 -7.67 -6.20 -4.94
C LEU A 39 -7.97 -7.51 -4.22
N GLN A 40 -8.15 -7.47 -2.91
CA GLN A 40 -8.53 -8.64 -2.12
C GLN A 40 -9.88 -9.23 -2.55
N ASP A 41 -10.82 -8.39 -2.98
CA ASP A 41 -12.11 -8.82 -3.52
C ASP A 41 -11.95 -9.38 -4.94
N VAL A 42 -11.11 -8.73 -5.77
CA VAL A 42 -10.81 -9.18 -7.14
C VAL A 42 -10.19 -10.57 -7.16
N PHE A 43 -9.27 -10.85 -6.24
CA PHE A 43 -8.58 -12.14 -6.13
C PHE A 43 -9.21 -13.10 -5.11
N ASN A 44 -10.31 -12.68 -4.47
CA ASN A 44 -11.00 -13.43 -3.41
C ASN A 44 -10.02 -14.03 -2.37
N THR A 45 -9.01 -13.25 -1.97
CA THR A 45 -7.89 -13.69 -1.15
C THR A 45 -7.46 -12.55 -0.23
N PRO A 46 -7.22 -12.80 1.08
CA PRO A 46 -6.65 -11.80 1.97
C PRO A 46 -5.26 -11.39 1.48
N LEU A 47 -5.05 -10.10 1.25
CA LEU A 47 -3.77 -9.55 0.83
C LEU A 47 -3.06 -8.88 2.01
N THR A 48 -1.74 -8.91 1.97
CA THR A 48 -0.87 -8.20 2.93
C THR A 48 0.18 -7.42 2.16
N ASN A 49 0.95 -6.60 2.86
CA ASN A 49 2.11 -5.92 2.31
C ASN A 49 3.29 -6.85 1.97
N LYS A 50 3.24 -8.14 2.33
CA LYS A 50 4.33 -9.10 2.04
C LYS A 50 4.17 -9.82 0.70
N GLY A 51 3.07 -9.57 -0.02
CA GLY A 51 2.73 -10.29 -1.23
C GLY A 51 2.16 -11.69 -0.95
N VAL A 52 1.14 -12.05 -1.72
CA VAL A 52 0.45 -13.35 -1.64
C VAL A 52 0.45 -13.96 -3.03
N GLN A 53 0.90 -15.21 -3.13
CA GLN A 53 0.85 -15.93 -4.40
C GLN A 53 -0.60 -16.32 -4.71
N ILE A 54 -1.05 -16.02 -5.93
CA ILE A 54 -2.39 -16.35 -6.41
C ILE A 54 -2.39 -17.79 -6.92
N LYS A 55 -3.23 -18.65 -6.33
CA LYS A 55 -3.19 -20.10 -6.61
C LYS A 55 -3.58 -20.41 -8.05
N GLU A 56 -4.52 -19.65 -8.59
CA GLU A 56 -5.08 -19.80 -9.93
C GLU A 56 -4.09 -19.32 -11.01
N VAL A 57 -3.10 -18.50 -10.63
CA VAL A 57 -2.12 -17.90 -11.55
C VAL A 57 -0.71 -18.09 -10.97
N PRO A 58 -0.04 -19.23 -11.22
CA PRO A 58 1.18 -19.64 -10.51
C PRO A 58 2.34 -18.63 -10.52
N ASN A 59 2.43 -17.81 -11.56
CA ASN A 59 3.49 -16.80 -11.72
C ASN A 59 3.09 -15.40 -11.20
N LEU A 60 1.95 -15.26 -10.54
CA LEU A 60 1.42 -13.98 -10.04
C LEU A 60 1.48 -13.92 -8.52
N VAL A 61 2.15 -12.88 -8.02
CA VAL A 61 2.11 -12.45 -6.62
C VAL A 61 1.37 -11.12 -6.55
N VAL A 62 0.49 -10.97 -5.58
CA VAL A 62 -0.30 -9.75 -5.38
C VAL A 62 -0.04 -9.21 -3.98
N SER A 63 0.23 -7.91 -3.87
CA SER A 63 0.40 -7.22 -2.60
C SER A 63 -0.52 -6.00 -2.53
N ASN A 64 -1.03 -5.73 -1.34
CA ASN A 64 -1.78 -4.52 -1.05
C ASN A 64 -1.04 -3.76 0.05
N PHE A 65 -0.50 -2.60 -0.29
CA PHE A 65 0.15 -1.71 0.67
C PHE A 65 -0.93 -0.84 1.28
N ASP A 66 -1.30 -1.12 2.52
CA ASP A 66 -2.26 -0.31 3.27
C ASP A 66 -1.58 1.02 3.64
N PRO A 67 -1.98 2.13 3.00
CA PRO A 67 -1.32 3.41 3.24
C PRO A 67 -1.73 4.01 4.59
N VAL A 68 -2.84 3.57 5.20
CA VAL A 68 -3.24 3.99 6.55
C VAL A 68 -2.33 3.32 7.57
N GLN A 69 -2.07 2.01 7.40
CA GLN A 69 -1.08 1.31 8.21
C GLN A 69 0.31 1.94 8.05
N ALA A 70 0.74 2.18 6.81
CA ALA A 70 2.03 2.81 6.52
C ALA A 70 2.15 4.20 7.17
N ALA A 71 1.10 5.02 7.11
CA ALA A 71 1.08 6.33 7.73
C ALA A 71 1.18 6.25 9.26
N GLN A 72 0.55 5.25 9.86
CA GLN A 72 0.62 5.03 11.30
C GLN A 72 2.01 4.56 11.72
N GLU A 73 2.63 3.65 10.98
CA GLU A 73 4.02 3.21 11.22
C GLU A 73 5.01 4.36 11.04
N TYR A 74 4.82 5.18 10.01
CA TYR A 74 5.62 6.40 9.80
C TYR A 74 5.46 7.38 10.97
N LYS A 75 4.23 7.66 11.40
CA LYS A 75 3.95 8.52 12.56
C LYS A 75 4.62 7.98 13.82
N GLU A 76 4.53 6.68 14.06
CA GLU A 76 5.16 6.03 15.21
C GLU A 76 6.69 6.15 15.16
N SER A 77 7.30 5.99 13.98
CA SER A 77 8.74 6.15 13.81
C SER A 77 9.24 7.56 14.12
N VAL A 78 8.40 8.57 13.90
CA VAL A 78 8.71 9.99 14.12
C VAL A 78 8.41 10.41 15.56
N VAL A 79 7.26 10.00 16.11
CA VAL A 79 6.77 10.46 17.41
C VAL A 79 7.25 9.58 18.57
N GLY A 80 7.33 8.26 18.36
CA GLY A 80 7.69 7.26 19.35
C GLY A 80 8.97 7.59 20.14
N PRO A 81 10.07 8.03 19.50
CA PRO A 81 11.32 8.38 20.19
C PRO A 81 11.22 9.52 21.21
N TYR A 82 10.16 10.33 21.14
CA TYR A 82 9.93 11.51 21.98
C TYR A 82 8.90 11.28 23.09
N ARG A 83 8.10 10.20 23.03
CA ARG A 83 7.13 9.89 24.09
C ARG A 83 7.86 9.69 25.43
N GLY A 84 7.36 10.35 26.48
CA GLY A 84 8.00 10.39 27.79
C GLY A 84 9.23 11.31 27.92
N LYS A 85 9.67 11.96 26.84
CA LYS A 85 10.76 12.98 26.84
C LYS A 85 10.27 14.40 26.63
N LEU A 86 9.17 14.57 25.88
CA LEU A 86 8.54 15.86 25.63
C LEU A 86 7.17 15.95 26.34
N PRO A 87 6.66 17.16 26.61
CA PRO A 87 5.31 17.34 27.15
C PRO A 87 4.25 16.73 26.23
N ASP A 88 3.19 16.15 26.82
CA ASP A 88 2.11 15.48 26.07
C ASP A 88 1.44 16.38 25.03
N VAL A 89 1.33 17.68 25.31
CA VAL A 89 0.79 18.66 24.36
C VAL A 89 1.65 18.76 23.09
N VAL A 90 2.98 18.64 23.22
CA VAL A 90 3.90 18.65 22.07
C VAL A 90 3.74 17.37 21.27
N ILE A 91 3.69 16.22 21.94
CA ILE A 91 3.46 14.90 21.31
C ILE A 91 2.16 14.91 20.52
N LYS A 92 1.06 15.39 21.12
CA LYS A 92 -0.25 15.46 20.46
C LYS A 92 -0.24 16.34 19.22
N ASN A 93 0.41 17.50 19.29
CA ASN A 93 0.56 18.39 18.13
C ASN A 93 1.35 17.72 16.98
N MET A 94 2.42 16.98 17.32
CA MET A 94 3.18 16.22 16.32
C MET A 94 2.32 15.14 15.65
N GLU A 95 1.54 14.39 16.42
CA GLU A 95 0.62 13.37 15.90
C GLU A 95 -0.45 13.97 14.98
N GLU A 96 -1.01 15.13 15.33
CA GLU A 96 -2.00 15.85 14.51
C GLU A 96 -1.40 16.29 13.16
N GLN A 97 -0.19 16.86 13.16
CA GLN A 97 0.49 17.29 11.93
C GLN A 97 0.79 16.12 10.96
N LEU A 98 0.98 14.91 11.50
CA LEU A 98 1.27 13.69 10.75
C LEU A 98 0.01 12.87 10.41
N SER A 99 -1.19 13.41 10.65
CA SER A 99 -2.46 12.71 10.39
C SER A 99 -3.16 13.18 9.11
N GLY A 100 -2.51 14.05 8.32
CA GLY A 100 -3.06 14.57 7.07
C GLY A 100 -3.02 13.58 5.90
N SER A 101 -3.84 13.83 4.88
CA SER A 101 -3.85 13.04 3.63
C SER A 101 -2.49 13.00 2.94
N CYS A 102 -1.72 14.10 3.01
CA CYS A 102 -0.35 14.16 2.47
C CYS A 102 0.58 13.14 3.15
N THR A 103 0.39 12.86 4.44
CA THR A 103 1.19 11.86 5.16
C THR A 103 0.84 10.45 4.67
N VAL A 104 -0.43 10.18 4.40
CA VAL A 104 -0.90 8.90 3.83
C VAL A 104 -0.31 8.67 2.45
N GLU A 105 -0.29 9.70 1.59
CA GLU A 105 0.32 9.60 0.26
C GLU A 105 1.83 9.37 0.31
N ILE A 106 2.54 10.11 1.16
CA ILE A 106 3.99 9.94 1.35
C ILE A 106 4.30 8.55 1.92
N ALA A 107 3.52 8.07 2.88
CA ALA A 107 3.71 6.75 3.46
C ALA A 107 3.45 5.63 2.44
N ALA A 108 2.40 5.76 1.61
CA ALA A 108 2.13 4.85 0.51
C ALA A 108 3.30 4.79 -0.48
N PHE A 109 3.88 5.95 -0.81
CA PHE A 109 5.04 6.04 -1.70
C PHE A 109 6.30 5.43 -1.06
N ASN A 110 6.52 5.67 0.23
CA ASN A 110 7.67 5.10 0.95
C ASN A 110 7.61 3.57 1.01
N GLU A 111 6.43 2.98 1.27
CA GLU A 111 6.25 1.52 1.20
C GLU A 111 6.61 0.99 -0.20
N PHE A 112 6.17 1.69 -1.24
CA PHE A 112 6.58 1.36 -2.60
C PHE A 112 8.10 1.47 -2.81
N SER A 113 8.74 2.53 -2.33
CA SER A 113 10.19 2.74 -2.47
C SER A 113 11.03 1.74 -1.69
N ASN A 114 10.58 1.31 -0.51
CA ASN A 114 11.30 0.31 0.30
C ASN A 114 11.17 -1.11 -0.28
N PHE A 115 10.17 -1.34 -1.13
CA PHE A 115 9.92 -2.63 -1.75
C PHE A 115 10.79 -2.88 -2.99
N ILE A 116 11.25 -1.82 -3.67
CA ILE A 116 12.11 -1.90 -4.87
C ILE A 116 13.60 -1.90 -4.53
#